data_AF-A0A359KRL5-F1
#
_entry.id   AF-A0A359KRL5-F1
#
_cell.length_a   1.000
_cell.length_b   1.000
_cell.length_c   1.000
_cell.angle_alpha   90.00
_cell.angle_beta   90.00
_cell.angle_gamma   90.00
#
_symmetry.space_group_name_H-M   'P 1'
#
loop_
_entity.id
_entity.type
_entity.pdbx_description
1 polymer ?
#
loop_
_entity_poly.entity_id
_entity_poly.type
_entity_poly.pdbx_seq_one_letter_code
_entity_poly.pdbx_strand_id
1 'polypeptide(L)' 'MMDERRAIVLLSGGLDSATCLAIAKVEGFTPYALSFRYG' A
#
# COMPACT_ATOMS: atom_id res chain seq x y z
N MET A 1 19.06 -13.57 1.41
CA MET A 1 17.92 -12.84 1.99
C MET A 1 16.76 -13.07 1.04
N MET A 2 15.65 -13.63 1.51
CA MET A 2 14.44 -13.67 0.67
C MET A 2 14.10 -12.21 0.39
N ASP A 3 14.06 -11.81 -0.88
CA ASP A 3 13.77 -10.43 -1.25
C ASP A 3 12.35 -10.11 -0.74
N GLU A 4 12.24 -9.20 0.23
CA GLU A 4 10.93 -8.79 0.74
C GLU A 4 10.13 -8.25 -0.44
N ARG A 5 8.91 -8.77 -0.66
CA ARG A 5 8.02 -8.30 -1.73
C ARG A 5 7.47 -6.92 -1.39
N ARG A 6 8.32 -5.89 -1.43
CA ARG A 6 7.97 -4.51 -1.09
C ARG A 6 7.03 -3.93 -2.15
N ALA A 7 6.00 -3.23 -1.70
CA ALA A 7 5.04 -2.56 -2.57
C ALA A 7 4.76 -1.14 -2.04
N ILE A 8 4.62 -0.16 -2.93
CA ILE A 8 4.12 1.17 -2.55
C ILE A 8 2.63 1.24 -2.92
N VAL A 9 1.79 1.65 -1.97
CA VAL A 9 0.37 1.90 -2.19
C VAL A 9 0.11 3.38 -2.05
N LEU A 10 -0.42 4.00 -3.12
CA LEU A 10 -0.85 5.38 -3.09
C LEU A 10 -2.14 5.50 -2.26
N LEU A 11 -2.01 6.01 -1.05
CA LEU A 11 -3.10 6.14 -0.09
C LEU A 11 -3.76 7.52 -0.25
N SER A 12 -4.85 7.59 -1.01
CA SER A 12 -5.58 8.85 -1.26
C SER A 12 -6.45 9.28 -0.08
N GLY A 13 -6.70 8.40 0.88
CA GLY A 13 -7.64 8.61 2.00
C GLY A 13 -9.04 8.07 1.71
N GLY A 14 -9.30 7.57 0.49
CA GLY A 14 -10.55 6.88 0.13
C GLY A 14 -10.53 5.37 0.40
N LEU A 15 -11.73 4.77 0.42
CA LEU A 15 -11.95 3.34 0.68
C LEU A 15 -11.15 2.42 -0.25
N ASP A 16 -11.10 2.74 -1.54
CA ASP A 16 -10.45 1.88 -2.54
C ASP A 16 -8.95 1.76 -2.28
N SER A 17 -8.30 2.88 -1.95
CA SER A 17 -6.87 2.90 -1.63
C SER A 17 -6.54 2.13 -0.35
N ALA A 18 -7.42 2.20 0.66
CA ALA A 18 -7.29 1.41 1.88
C ALA A 18 -7.51 -0.09 1.64
N THR A 19 -8.48 -0.43 0.79
CA THR A 19 -8.75 -1.82 0.36
C THR A 19 -7.55 -2.40 -0.39
N CYS A 20 -6.94 -1.63 -1.29
CA CYS A 20 -5.73 -2.04 -2.00
C CYS A 20 -4.56 -2.34 -1.05
N LEU A 21 -4.36 -1.50 -0.03
CA LEU A 21 -3.35 -1.73 1.00
C LEU A 21 -3.61 -3.02 1.80
N ALA A 22 -4.87 -3.30 2.14
CA ALA A 22 -5.26 -4.53 2.81
C ALA A 22 -5.02 -5.77 1.93
N ILE A 23 -5.39 -5.71 0.65
CA ILE A 23 -5.17 -6.80 -0.32
C ILE A 23 -3.67 -7.09 -0.46
N ALA A 24 -2.82 -6.07 -0.65
CA ALA A 24 -1.38 -6.25 -0.78
C ALA A 24 -0.78 -6.97 0.45
N LYS A 25 -1.25 -6.64 1.66
CA LYS A 25 -0.83 -7.34 2.88
C LYS A 25 -1.28 -8.81 2.89
N VAL A 26 -2.53 -9.10 2.50
CA VAL A 26 -3.08 -10.46 2.42
C VAL A 26 -2.35 -11.30 1.38
N GLU A 27 -1.97 -10.70 0.25
CA GLU A 27 -1.21 -11.37 -0.81
C GLU A 27 0.27 -11.59 -0.46
N GLY A 28 0.73 -11.12 0.71
CA GLY A 28 2.06 -11.33 1.24
C GLY A 28 3.11 -10.36 0.70
N PHE A 29 2.70 -9.16 0.29
CA PHE A 29 3.59 -8.03 0.09
C PHE A 29 3.91 -7.35 1.43
N THR A 30 4.98 -6.57 1.44
CA THR A 30 5.27 -5.58 2.49
C THR A 30 4.88 -4.21 1.97
N PRO A 31 3.61 -3.77 2.15
CA PRO A 31 3.14 -2.50 1.63
C PRO A 31 3.65 -1.31 2.45
N TYR A 32 3.99 -0.23 1.74
CA TYR A 32 4.32 1.09 2.28
C TYR A 32 3.32 2.09 1.73
N ALA A 33 2.63 2.82 2.61
CA ALA A 33 1.69 3.84 2.20
C ALA A 33 2.43 5.14 1.81
N LEU A 34 2.07 5.71 0.67
CA LEU A 34 2.49 7.05 0.25
C LEU A 34 1.25 7.89 -0.03
N SER A 35 1.15 9.05 0.60
CA SER A 35 0.04 9.99 0.39
C SER A 35 0.59 11.35 0.02
N PHE A 36 -0.13 12.06 -0.85
CA PHE A 36 0.19 13.42 -1.26
C PHE A 36 -0.91 14.36 -0.78
N ARG A 37 -0.51 15.41 -0.06
CA ARG A 37 -1.40 16.52 0.31
C ARG A 37 -1.11 17.67 -0.66
N TYR A 38 -1.95 17.80 -1.69
CA TYR A 38 -1.77 18.81 -2.74
C TYR A 38 -2.17 20.24 -2.31
N GLY A 39 -2.66 20.43 -1.08
CA GLY A 39 -3.16 21.70 -0.55
C GLY A 39 -4.51 21.52 0.10
#